data_AF-A0A533URQ1-F1
#
_entry.id   AF-A0A533URQ1-F1
#
_cell.length_a   1.000
_cell.length_b   1.000
_cell.length_c   1.000
_cell.angle_alpha   90.00
_cell.angle_beta   90.00
_cell.angle_gamma   90.00
#
_symmetry.space_group_name_H-M   'P 1'
#
loop_
_entity.id
_entity.type
_entity.pdbx_description
1 polymer ?
#
loop_
_entity_poly.entity_id
_entity_poly.type
_entity_poly.pdbx_seq_one_letter_code
_entity_poly.pdbx_strand_id
1 'polypeptide(L)'
;MQGSSALSKYDLAKAHQALKMLLIDRSNEFRVFAHGIGYPTNTKDWELIVLNFCLDFVDCFNTWSSEDPPDHNQIHKCMTQMRQIARGKSNMTEVTHLQNTAYLIAEDFKSIYKRME
;
A
#
# COMPACT_ATOMS: atom_id res chain seq x y z
N MET A 1 16.09 5.54 -10.71
CA MET A 1 15.57 4.16 -10.83
C MET A 1 14.19 4.12 -10.21
N GLN A 2 13.14 4.02 -11.03
CA GLN A 2 11.79 3.75 -10.52
C GLN A 2 11.82 2.31 -10.00
N GLY A 3 11.62 2.11 -8.71
CA GLY A 3 11.40 0.77 -8.17
C GLY A 3 10.21 0.14 -8.89
N SER A 4 10.28 -1.16 -9.19
CA SER A 4 9.14 -1.90 -9.72
C SER A 4 7.93 -1.66 -8.80
N SER A 5 6.85 -1.17 -9.40
CA SER A 5 5.54 -0.99 -8.79
C SER A 5 4.98 -2.36 -8.41
N ALA A 6 4.53 -2.58 -7.17
CA ALA A 6 3.88 -3.84 -6.78
C ALA A 6 2.69 -4.19 -7.70
N LEU A 7 2.02 -3.18 -8.28
CA LEU A 7 0.96 -3.39 -9.26
C LEU A 7 1.45 -4.08 -10.55
N SER A 8 2.75 -4.09 -10.86
CA SER A 8 3.29 -4.80 -12.03
C SER A 8 3.13 -6.32 -11.95
N LYS A 9 2.77 -6.86 -10.77
CA LYS A 9 2.45 -8.28 -10.55
C LYS A 9 1.02 -8.64 -10.95
N TYR A 10 0.20 -7.66 -11.36
CA TYR A 10 -1.22 -7.82 -11.64
C TYR A 10 -1.53 -7.43 -13.10
N ASP A 11 -2.58 -8.03 -13.66
CA ASP A 11 -3.16 -7.54 -14.91
C ASP A 11 -3.77 -6.14 -14.68
N LEU A 12 -3.42 -5.19 -15.53
CA LEU A 12 -3.75 -3.78 -15.30
C LEU A 12 -5.26 -3.50 -15.38
N ALA A 13 -5.95 -4.11 -16.35
CA ALA A 13 -7.39 -3.92 -16.53
C ALA A 13 -8.17 -4.49 -15.34
N LYS A 14 -7.81 -5.71 -14.94
CA LYS A 14 -8.37 -6.39 -13.77
C LYS A 14 -8.05 -5.64 -12.47
N ALA A 15 -6.84 -5.11 -12.32
CA ALA A 15 -6.45 -4.30 -11.16
C ALA A 15 -7.28 -3.01 -11.06
N HIS A 16 -7.51 -2.30 -12.17
CA HIS A 16 -8.37 -1.12 -12.18
C HIS A 16 -9.82 -1.45 -11.80
N GLN A 17 -10.35 -2.57 -12.28
CA GLN A 17 -11.71 -2.98 -11.94
C GLN A 17 -11.82 -3.41 -10.46
N ALA A 18 -10.83 -4.14 -9.94
CA ALA A 18 -10.76 -4.51 -8.52
C ALA A 18 -10.65 -3.27 -7.62
N LEU A 19 -9.81 -2.29 -7.99
CA LEU A 19 -9.72 -1.01 -7.27
C LEU A 19 -11.06 -0.27 -7.29
N LYS A 20 -11.76 -0.21 -8.44
CA LYS A 20 -13.08 0.43 -8.53
C LYS A 20 -14.08 -0.22 -7.57
N MET A 21 -14.08 -1.54 -7.45
CA MET A 21 -14.93 -2.25 -6.49
C MET A 21 -14.53 -1.95 -5.05
N LEU A 22 -13.23 -1.97 -4.74
CA LEU A 22 -12.71 -1.67 -3.41
C LEU A 22 -13.11 -0.27 -2.93
N LEU A 23 -13.07 0.72 -3.83
CA LEU A 23 -13.41 2.10 -3.51
C LEU A 23 -14.90 2.31 -3.16
N ILE A 24 -15.79 1.37 -3.49
CA ILE A 24 -17.19 1.44 -3.06
C ILE A 24 -17.27 1.40 -1.53
N ASP A 25 -16.50 0.50 -0.91
CA ASP A 25 -16.56 0.25 0.53
C ASP A 25 -15.44 0.96 1.32
N ARG A 26 -14.29 1.23 0.69
CA ARG A 26 -13.06 1.68 1.36
C ARG A 26 -12.56 3.07 0.98
N SER A 27 -13.37 3.87 0.27
CA SER A 27 -12.91 5.20 -0.20
C SER A 27 -12.44 6.13 0.93
N ASN A 28 -13.01 6.00 2.13
CA ASN A 28 -12.59 6.79 3.28
C ASN A 28 -11.20 6.37 3.79
N GLU A 29 -10.93 5.07 3.90
CA GLU A 29 -9.65 4.51 4.32
C GLU A 29 -8.52 4.93 3.38
N PHE A 30 -8.79 4.99 2.08
CA PHE A 30 -7.84 5.54 1.10
C PHE A 30 -7.50 7.02 1.40
N ARG A 31 -8.50 7.85 1.71
CA ARG A 31 -8.28 9.27 2.05
C ARG A 31 -7.54 9.42 3.37
N VAL A 32 -7.92 8.66 4.39
CA VAL A 32 -7.25 8.63 5.70
C VAL A 32 -5.79 8.27 5.53
N PHE A 33 -5.50 7.22 4.76
CA PHE A 33 -4.14 6.78 4.52
C PHE A 33 -3.33 7.79 3.71
N ALA A 34 -3.88 8.30 2.60
CA ALA A 34 -3.23 9.31 1.77
C ALA A 34 -2.85 10.55 2.58
N HIS A 35 -3.78 11.07 3.39
CA HIS A 35 -3.51 12.17 4.30
C HIS A 35 -2.42 11.80 5.32
N GLY A 36 -2.49 10.59 5.87
CA GLY A 36 -1.52 10.04 6.80
C GLY A 36 -0.09 10.03 6.26
N ILE A 37 0.12 9.70 4.99
CA ILE A 37 1.44 9.71 4.34
C ILE A 37 1.78 11.05 3.66
N GLY A 38 0.90 12.06 3.76
CA GLY A 38 1.09 13.37 3.13
C GLY A 38 0.97 13.35 1.60
N TYR A 39 0.20 12.42 1.05
CA TYR A 39 -0.05 12.31 -0.38
C TYR A 39 -1.30 13.11 -0.80
N PRO A 40 -1.23 13.94 -1.86
CA PRO A 40 -2.37 14.76 -2.29
C PRO A 40 -3.48 13.91 -2.93
N THR A 41 -4.74 14.19 -2.57
CA THR A 41 -5.93 13.48 -3.10
C THR A 41 -6.67 14.25 -4.19
N ASN A 42 -6.02 15.25 -4.80
CA ASN A 42 -6.57 16.06 -5.90
C ASN A 42 -5.90 15.76 -7.24
N THR A 43 -4.90 14.87 -7.25
CA THR A 43 -4.23 14.43 -8.47
C THR A 43 -5.01 13.30 -9.11
N LYS A 44 -4.96 13.20 -10.43
CA LYS A 44 -5.57 12.07 -11.15
C LYS A 44 -4.96 10.74 -10.67
N ASP A 45 -5.79 9.72 -10.53
CA ASP A 45 -5.39 8.34 -10.21
C ASP A 45 -4.61 8.19 -8.88
N TRP A 46 -4.82 9.11 -7.92
CA TRP A 46 -4.13 9.08 -6.62
C TRP A 46 -4.42 7.80 -5.84
N GLU A 47 -5.63 7.24 -6.00
CA GLU A 47 -6.01 5.97 -5.39
C GLU A 47 -5.13 4.82 -5.88
N LEU A 48 -4.73 4.83 -7.16
CA LEU A 48 -3.85 3.80 -7.71
C LEU A 48 -2.45 3.87 -7.09
N ILE A 49 -1.96 5.09 -6.85
CA ILE A 49 -0.65 5.32 -6.23
C ILE A 49 -0.68 4.91 -4.76
N VAL A 50 -1.75 5.24 -4.05
CA VAL A 50 -2.00 4.77 -2.68
C VAL A 50 -2.08 3.25 -2.63
N LEU A 51 -2.85 2.63 -3.52
CA LEU A 51 -2.94 1.18 -3.59
C LEU A 51 -1.57 0.54 -3.82
N ASN A 52 -0.76 1.09 -4.74
CA ASN A 52 0.58 0.58 -4.97
C ASN A 52 1.44 0.65 -3.71
N PHE A 53 1.37 1.77 -2.97
CA PHE A 53 2.09 1.91 -1.70
C PHE A 53 1.65 0.83 -0.70
N CYS A 54 0.34 0.60 -0.56
CA CYS A 54 -0.22 -0.42 0.33
C CYS A 54 0.24 -1.84 -0.06
N LEU A 55 0.27 -2.16 -1.34
CA LEU A 55 0.76 -3.45 -1.83
C LEU A 55 2.26 -3.63 -1.57
N ASP A 56 3.05 -2.60 -1.84
CA ASP A 56 4.47 -2.57 -1.51
C ASP A 56 4.71 -2.73 0.02
N PHE A 57 3.79 -2.20 0.85
CA PHE A 57 3.86 -2.36 2.31
C PHE A 57 3.63 -3.79 2.75
N VAL A 58 2.68 -4.51 2.14
CA VAL A 58 2.49 -5.93 2.44
C VAL A 58 3.68 -6.77 1.97
N ASP A 59 4.28 -6.45 0.82
CA ASP A 59 5.53 -7.09 0.40
C ASP A 59 6.61 -6.90 1.48
N CYS A 60 6.77 -5.69 2.01
CA CYS A 60 7.71 -5.38 3.07
C CYS A 60 7.42 -6.08 4.40
N PHE A 61 6.14 -6.15 4.78
CA PHE A 61 5.71 -6.90 5.96
C PHE A 61 6.12 -8.38 5.84
N ASN A 62 5.81 -9.00 4.71
CA ASN A 62 6.18 -10.40 4.43
C ASN A 62 7.69 -10.62 4.44
N THR A 63 8.44 -9.67 3.87
CA THR A 63 9.91 -9.69 3.89
C THR A 63 10.47 -9.64 5.31
N TRP A 64 9.94 -8.79 6.21
CA TRP A 64 10.41 -8.73 7.59
C TRP A 64 10.00 -9.92 8.45
N SER A 65 8.87 -10.56 8.12
CA SER A 65 8.39 -11.73 8.84
C SER A 65 8.95 -13.05 8.31
N SER A 66 9.70 -13.02 7.21
CA SER A 66 10.32 -14.20 6.61
C SER A 66 11.51 -14.69 7.43
N GLU A 67 11.79 -15.99 7.38
CA GLU A 67 13.03 -16.56 7.91
C GLU A 67 14.24 -16.23 7.02
N ASP A 68 14.00 -16.01 5.72
CA ASP A 68 15.04 -15.66 4.76
C ASP A 68 15.50 -14.20 4.95
N PRO A 69 16.82 -13.94 4.97
CA PRO A 69 17.33 -12.59 5.11
C PRO A 69 16.97 -11.74 3.87
N PRO A 70 16.46 -10.50 4.05
CA PRO A 70 16.15 -9.64 2.94
C PRO A 70 17.40 -9.17 2.21
N ASP A 71 17.30 -9.00 0.89
CA ASP A 71 18.36 -8.37 0.12
C ASP A 71 18.46 -6.85 0.41
N HIS A 72 19.58 -6.24 0.00
CA HIS A 72 19.84 -4.83 0.26
C HIS A 72 18.79 -3.88 -0.32
N ASN A 73 18.23 -4.20 -1.50
CA ASN A 73 17.20 -3.38 -2.13
C ASN A 73 15.87 -3.49 -1.39
N GLN A 74 15.52 -4.70 -0.93
CA GLN A 74 14.33 -4.93 -0.12
C GLN A 74 14.41 -4.14 1.19
N ILE A 75 15.55 -4.19 1.90
CA ILE A 75 15.78 -3.40 3.11
C ILE A 75 15.57 -1.91 2.83
N HIS A 76 16.21 -1.37 1.78
CA HIS A 76 16.09 0.04 1.43
C HIS A 76 14.65 0.45 1.07
N LYS A 77 13.93 -0.37 0.31
CA LYS A 77 12.54 -0.14 -0.06
C LYS A 77 11.67 -0.07 1.20
N CYS A 78 11.78 -1.06 2.08
CA CYS A 78 10.94 -1.17 3.26
C CYS A 78 11.23 -0.09 4.30
N MET A 79 12.50 0.28 4.48
CA MET A 79 12.89 1.43 5.30
C MET A 79 12.35 2.76 4.73
N THR A 80 12.32 2.90 3.41
CA THR A 80 11.75 4.09 2.76
C THR A 80 10.25 4.20 3.03
N GLN A 81 9.51 3.10 2.93
CA GLN A 81 8.08 3.09 3.23
C GLN A 81 7.79 3.42 4.70
N MET A 82 8.52 2.80 5.63
CA MET A 82 8.39 3.11 7.06
C MET A 82 8.66 4.57 7.36
N ARG A 83 9.68 5.14 6.73
CA ARG A 83 9.98 6.57 6.86
C ARG A 83 8.80 7.43 6.41
N GLN A 84 8.12 7.08 5.33
CA GLN A 84 6.93 7.82 4.88
C GLN A 84 5.75 7.68 5.85
N ILE A 85 5.48 6.47 6.35
CA ILE A 85 4.40 6.24 7.32
C ILE A 85 4.67 7.01 8.63
N ALA A 86 5.90 6.97 9.13
CA ALA A 86 6.28 7.61 10.39
C ALA A 86 6.45 9.15 10.28
N ARG A 87 6.56 9.69 9.07
CA ARG A 87 6.85 11.12 8.88
C ARG A 87 5.75 11.98 9.51
N GLY A 88 6.18 12.88 10.40
CA GLY A 88 5.30 13.84 11.06
C GLY A 88 4.30 13.22 12.05
N LYS A 89 4.48 11.94 12.42
CA LYS A 89 3.67 11.28 13.45
C LYS A 89 4.27 11.52 14.82
N SER A 90 3.39 11.72 15.80
CA SER A 90 3.77 12.12 17.17
C SER A 90 3.98 10.91 18.08
N ASN A 91 3.39 9.76 17.73
CA ASN A 91 3.39 8.56 18.56
C ASN A 91 3.28 7.29 17.72
N MET A 92 3.62 6.15 18.34
CA MET A 92 3.59 4.84 17.68
C MET A 92 2.17 4.39 17.33
N THR A 93 1.15 4.79 18.09
CA THR A 93 -0.26 4.43 17.81
C THR A 93 -0.70 4.95 16.44
N GLU A 94 -0.34 6.18 16.08
CA GLU A 94 -0.59 6.75 14.75
C GLU A 94 0.13 5.97 13.64
N VAL A 95 1.37 5.56 13.87
CA VAL A 95 2.16 4.76 12.92
C VAL A 95 1.50 3.40 12.71
N THR A 96 1.17 2.71 13.79
CA THR A 96 0.51 1.40 13.75
C THR A 96 -0.86 1.47 13.08
N HIS A 97 -1.64 2.54 13.33
CA HIS A 97 -2.91 2.75 12.65
C HIS A 97 -2.73 2.78 11.13
N LEU A 98 -1.77 3.57 10.63
CA LEU A 98 -1.49 3.66 9.19
C LEU A 98 -0.96 2.34 8.60
N GLN A 99 -0.08 1.63 9.31
CA GLN A 99 0.40 0.31 8.89
C GLN A 99 -0.76 -0.68 8.74
N ASN A 100 -1.66 -0.72 9.71
CA ASN A 100 -2.84 -1.58 9.67
C ASN A 100 -3.78 -1.18 8.52
N THR A 101 -4.01 0.12 8.31
CA THR A 101 -4.81 0.61 7.17
C THR A 101 -4.19 0.20 5.83
N ALA A 102 -2.87 0.34 5.66
CA ALA A 102 -2.18 -0.08 4.46
C ALA A 102 -2.34 -1.59 4.21
N TYR A 103 -2.12 -2.40 5.25
CA TYR A 103 -2.27 -3.85 5.18
C TYR A 103 -3.68 -4.26 4.77
N LEU A 104 -4.70 -3.70 5.43
CA LEU A 104 -6.11 -4.02 5.15
C LEU A 104 -6.53 -3.61 3.73
N ILE A 105 -6.15 -2.43 3.26
CA ILE A 105 -6.42 -1.99 1.87
C ILE A 105 -5.84 -2.99 0.87
N ALA A 106 -4.59 -3.41 1.08
CA ALA A 106 -3.90 -4.33 0.19
C ALA A 106 -4.53 -5.74 0.20
N GLU A 107 -4.87 -6.27 1.37
CA GLU A 107 -5.50 -7.60 1.48
C GLU A 107 -6.94 -7.63 0.94
N ASP A 108 -7.71 -6.56 1.16
CA ASP A 108 -9.05 -6.42 0.56
C ASP A 108 -8.95 -6.34 -0.97
N PHE A 109 -8.00 -5.57 -1.51
CA PHE A 109 -7.73 -5.53 -2.95
C PHE A 109 -7.40 -6.92 -3.50
N LYS A 110 -6.44 -7.64 -2.89
CA LYS A 110 -6.05 -8.99 -3.32
C LYS A 110 -7.22 -9.95 -3.31
N SER A 111 -8.07 -9.86 -2.28
CA SER A 111 -9.27 -10.68 -2.13
C SER A 111 -10.29 -10.41 -3.24
N ILE A 112 -10.54 -9.13 -3.58
CA ILE A 112 -11.43 -8.76 -4.69
C ILE A 112 -10.84 -9.23 -6.02
N TYR A 113 -9.56 -8.92 -6.28
CA TYR A 113 -8.87 -9.30 -7.51
C TYR A 113 -8.92 -10.82 -7.75
N LYS A 114 -8.70 -11.62 -6.71
CA LYS A 114 -8.75 -13.09 -6.81
C LYS A 114 -10.15 -13.62 -7.17
N ARG A 115 -11.22 -12.96 -6.75
CA ARG A 115 -12.61 -13.37 -7.04
C ARG A 115 -13.06 -13.04 -8.46
N MET A 116 -12.34 -12.17 -9.15
CA MET A 116 -12.63 -11.73 -10.51
C MET A 116 -12.00 -12.68 -11.56
N GLU A 117 -11.89 -13.97 -11.24
CA GLU A 117 -11.56 -15.03 -12.20
C GLU A 117 -12.69 -15.22 -13.22
#